data_AF-T1HZ42-F1
#
_entry.id   AF-T1HZ42-F1
#
_cell.length_a   1.000
_cell.length_b   1.000
_cell.length_c   1.000
_cell.angle_alpha   90.00
_cell.angle_beta   90.00
_cell.angle_gamma   90.00
#
_symmetry.space_group_name_H-M   'P 1'
#
loop_
_entity.id
_entity.type
_entity.pdbx_description
1 polymer ?
#
loop_
_entity_poly.entity_id
_entity_poly.type
_entity_poly.pdbx_seq_one_letter_code
_entity_poly.pdbx_strand_id
1 'polypeptide(L)'
;EMCRSHEMFPSDEKLRTDPSLDLTIINYTRTEMFFSVISLLLMLMGFLFSIYTFKNPRYMFKRLAAGIHFLSCSSVMVVIEVVISSIDYEKAHIPFVHPKTAIYYYGFSFWLGWIVFVFNLFASLSFLYYSKKRKGDKALTEEMAMADEPTIIGR
;
A
#
# COMPACT_ATOMS: atom_id res chain seq x y z
N GLU A 1 -0.33 -24.82 18.71
CA GLU A 1 -1.49 -24.03 18.24
C GLU A 1 -2.07 -24.72 17.01
N MET A 2 -3.40 -24.79 16.88
CA MET A 2 -4.04 -25.28 15.65
C MET A 2 -4.60 -24.07 14.89
N CYS A 3 -4.19 -23.91 13.63
CA CYS A 3 -4.73 -22.86 12.77
C CYS A 3 -6.21 -23.14 12.49
N ARG A 4 -7.08 -22.15 12.75
CA ARG A 4 -8.49 -22.18 12.35
C ARG A 4 -8.66 -21.29 11.13
N SER A 5 -9.27 -21.82 10.07
CA SER A 5 -9.62 -21.02 8.90
C SER A 5 -10.73 -20.03 9.27
N HIS A 6 -10.52 -18.75 8.97
CA HIS A 6 -11.56 -17.73 9.07
C HIS A 6 -12.32 -17.66 7.75
N GLU A 7 -13.61 -18.00 7.77
CA GLU A 7 -14.49 -17.88 6.60
C GLU A 7 -14.85 -16.41 6.38
N MET A 8 -14.38 -15.83 5.27
CA MET A 8 -14.71 -14.45 4.88
C MET A 8 -16.16 -14.28 4.38
N PHE A 9 -16.80 -15.39 4.01
CA PHE A 9 -18.18 -15.44 3.51
C PHE A 9 -18.95 -16.53 4.26
N PRO A 10 -19.22 -16.34 5.56
CA PRO A 10 -20.01 -17.29 6.33
C PRO A 10 -21.48 -17.24 5.90
N SER A 11 -22.21 -18.34 6.10
CA SER A 11 -23.67 -18.35 5.93
C SER A 11 -24.37 -17.54 7.02
N ASP A 12 -25.56 -17.02 6.72
CA ASP A 12 -26.36 -16.24 7.68
C ASP A 12 -26.68 -17.02 8.96
N GLU A 13 -26.79 -18.35 8.86
CA GLU A 13 -27.01 -19.23 10.01
C GLU A 13 -25.79 -19.25 10.95
N LYS A 14 -24.56 -19.28 10.41
CA LYS A 14 -23.32 -19.20 11.21
C LYS A 14 -23.16 -17.83 11.87
N LEU A 15 -23.55 -16.76 11.17
CA LEU A 15 -23.48 -15.40 11.72
C LEU A 15 -24.44 -15.19 12.90
N ARG A 16 -25.57 -15.89 12.92
CA ARG A 16 -26.56 -15.82 14.01
C ARG A 16 -26.23 -16.70 15.20
N THR A 17 -25.45 -17.77 14.99
CA THR A 17 -25.15 -18.77 16.01
C THR A 17 -23.83 -18.53 16.72
N ASP A 18 -22.85 -17.87 16.09
CA ASP A 18 -21.55 -17.61 16.69
C ASP A 18 -21.47 -16.17 17.25
N PRO A 19 -21.48 -15.99 18.60
CA PRO A 19 -21.38 -14.66 19.21
C PRO A 19 -20.01 -14.00 19.04
N SER A 20 -19.03 -14.71 18.47
CA SER A 20 -17.72 -14.15 18.12
C SER A 20 -17.67 -13.54 16.72
N LEU A 21 -18.71 -13.72 15.91
CA LEU A 21 -18.77 -13.22 14.53
C LEU A 21 -19.81 -12.09 14.41
N ASP A 22 -19.33 -10.92 14.01
CA ASP A 22 -20.17 -9.76 13.66
C ASP A 22 -19.97 -9.41 12.18
N LEU A 23 -21.05 -8.99 11.51
CA LEU A 23 -21.04 -8.50 10.13
C LEU A 23 -20.02 -7.35 9.96
N THR A 24 -19.88 -6.51 10.99
CA THR A 24 -18.96 -5.37 10.96
C THR A 24 -17.49 -5.83 10.87
N ILE A 25 -17.11 -6.84 11.65
CA ILE A 25 -15.76 -7.42 11.63
C ILE A 25 -15.50 -8.13 10.31
N ILE A 26 -16.48 -8.89 9.81
CA ILE A 26 -16.36 -9.55 8.50
C ILE A 26 -16.11 -8.50 7.40
N ASN A 27 -16.77 -7.34 7.46
CA ASN A 27 -16.52 -6.25 6.53
C ASN A 27 -15.11 -5.67 6.68
N TYR A 28 -14.61 -5.49 7.90
CA TYR A 28 -13.22 -5.09 8.13
C TYR A 28 -12.22 -6.09 7.52
N THR A 29 -12.37 -7.39 7.80
CA THR A 29 -11.50 -8.44 7.21
C THR A 29 -11.54 -8.44 5.68
N ARG A 30 -12.71 -8.25 5.08
CA ARG A 30 -12.84 -8.15 3.61
C ARG A 30 -12.08 -6.94 3.09
N THR A 31 -12.29 -5.77 3.67
CA THR A 31 -11.60 -4.53 3.29
C THR A 31 -10.09 -4.67 3.44
N GLU A 32 -9.62 -5.22 4.56
CA GLU A 32 -8.20 -5.49 4.82
C GLU A 32 -7.58 -6.35 3.71
N MET A 33 -8.23 -7.45 3.35
CA MET A 33 -7.77 -8.36 2.30
C MET A 33 -7.73 -7.70 0.92
N PHE A 34 -8.79 -6.96 0.54
CA PHE A 34 -8.84 -6.26 -0.73
C PHE A 34 -7.71 -5.22 -0.87
N PHE A 35 -7.51 -4.37 0.15
CA PHE A 35 -6.44 -3.38 0.13
C PHE A 35 -5.05 -4.04 0.20
N SER A 36 -4.91 -5.16 0.91
CA SER A 36 -3.65 -5.92 0.93
C SER A 36 -3.27 -6.43 -0.47
N VAL A 37 -4.21 -7.03 -1.21
CA VAL A 37 -3.98 -7.48 -2.59
C VAL A 37 -3.66 -6.31 -3.51
N ILE A 38 -4.41 -5.20 -3.42
CA ILE A 38 -4.15 -3.99 -4.23
C ILE A 38 -2.76 -3.44 -3.94
N SER A 39 -2.39 -3.33 -2.66
CA SER A 39 -1.07 -2.83 -2.26
C SER A 39 0.07 -3.68 -2.82
N LEU A 40 -0.10 -5.01 -2.85
CA LEU A 40 0.88 -5.94 -3.41
C LEU A 40 1.07 -5.71 -4.92
N LEU A 41 -0.03 -5.56 -5.65
CA LEU A 41 0.00 -5.28 -7.09
C LEU A 41 0.67 -3.92 -7.40
N LEU A 42 0.34 -2.89 -6.61
CA LEU A 42 0.96 -1.56 -6.75
C LEU A 42 2.46 -1.60 -6.43
N MET A 43 2.89 -2.34 -5.41
CA MET A 43 4.30 -2.51 -5.07
C MET A 43 5.07 -3.24 -6.18
N LEU A 44 4.51 -4.32 -6.73
CA LEU A 44 5.10 -5.03 -7.88
C LEU A 44 5.24 -4.11 -9.08
N MET A 45 4.19 -3.35 -9.40
CA MET A 45 4.21 -2.39 -10.50
C MET A 45 5.27 -1.29 -10.25
N GLY A 46 5.31 -0.72 -9.04
CA GLY A 46 6.28 0.31 -8.64
C GLY A 46 7.72 -0.17 -8.73
N PHE A 47 7.98 -1.43 -8.36
CA PHE A 47 9.29 -2.07 -8.51
C PHE A 47 9.71 -2.18 -9.99
N LEU A 48 8.82 -2.66 -10.86
CA LEU A 48 9.08 -2.77 -12.30
C LEU A 48 9.37 -1.39 -12.93
N PHE A 49 8.57 -0.38 -12.60
CA PHE A 49 8.80 1.00 -13.09
C PHE A 49 10.09 1.62 -12.55
N SER A 50 10.50 1.26 -11.33
CA SER A 50 11.77 1.71 -10.75
C SER A 50 12.96 1.17 -11.54
N ILE A 51 12.96 -0.13 -11.87
CA ILE A 51 13.99 -0.74 -12.71
C ILE A 51 13.99 -0.11 -14.11
N TYR A 52 12.81 0.06 -14.69
CA TYR A 52 12.67 0.68 -16.01
C TYR A 52 13.25 2.09 -16.07
N THR A 53 13.09 2.85 -15.00
CA THR A 53 13.63 4.22 -14.88
C THR A 53 15.15 4.29 -14.93
N PHE A 54 15.86 3.23 -14.50
CA PHE A 54 17.32 3.17 -14.64
C PHE A 54 17.76 2.87 -16.08
N LYS A 55 16.96 2.13 -16.86
CA LYS A 55 17.23 1.88 -18.28
C LYS A 55 16.91 3.08 -19.16
N ASN A 56 15.82 3.78 -18.87
CA ASN A 56 15.35 4.95 -19.62
C ASN A 56 15.22 6.16 -18.67
N PRO A 57 16.26 6.98 -18.48
CA PRO A 57 16.31 7.99 -17.42
C PRO A 57 15.50 9.26 -17.72
N ARG A 58 14.44 9.15 -18.51
CA ARG A 58 13.49 10.23 -18.78
C ARG A 58 12.77 10.64 -17.49
N TYR A 59 12.68 11.95 -17.25
CA TYR A 59 12.10 12.47 -16.01
C TYR A 59 10.63 12.10 -15.81
N MET A 60 9.86 11.89 -16.89
CA MET A 60 8.47 11.43 -16.82
C MET A 60 8.34 10.06 -16.14
N PHE A 61 9.22 9.11 -16.44
CA PHE A 61 9.17 7.77 -15.82
C PHE A 61 9.53 7.81 -14.33
N LYS A 62 10.47 8.69 -13.94
CA LYS A 62 10.77 8.96 -12.52
C LYS A 62 9.54 9.46 -11.76
N ARG A 63 8.75 10.37 -12.36
CA ARG A 63 7.52 10.89 -11.74
C ARG A 63 6.43 9.82 -11.63
N LEU A 64 6.29 8.99 -12.67
CA LEU A 64 5.35 7.87 -12.66
C LEU A 64 5.72 6.87 -11.55
N ALA A 65 6.99 6.48 -11.46
CA ALA A 65 7.49 5.60 -10.39
C ALA A 65 7.25 6.21 -9.00
N ALA A 66 7.51 7.52 -8.82
CA ALA A 66 7.22 8.22 -7.56
C ALA A 66 5.74 8.15 -7.18
N GLY A 67 4.85 8.35 -8.16
CA GLY A 67 3.40 8.28 -7.96
C GLY A 67 2.93 6.87 -7.59
N ILE A 68 3.46 5.84 -8.25
CA ILE A 68 3.08 4.45 -7.94
C ILE A 68 3.55 4.06 -6.53
N HIS A 69 4.79 4.40 -6.14
CA HIS A 69 5.26 4.19 -4.76
C HIS A 69 4.43 4.97 -3.72
N PHE A 70 3.95 6.17 -4.07
CA PHE A 70 3.05 6.93 -3.20
C PHE A 70 1.69 6.24 -3.04
N LEU A 71 1.13 5.68 -4.11
CA LEU A 71 -0.12 4.90 -4.06
C LEU A 71 0.07 3.59 -3.28
N SER A 72 1.19 2.91 -3.44
CA SER A 72 1.58 1.75 -2.62
C SER A 72 1.63 2.13 -1.14
N CYS A 73 2.35 3.20 -0.79
CA CYS A 73 2.42 3.75 0.56
C CYS A 73 1.02 4.05 1.13
N SER A 74 0.17 4.73 0.36
CA SER A 74 -1.19 5.10 0.78
C SER A 74 -2.08 3.89 1.00
N SER A 75 -2.01 2.89 0.12
CA SER A 75 -2.77 1.65 0.27
C SER A 75 -2.34 0.82 1.49
N VAL A 76 -1.05 0.74 1.79
CA VAL A 76 -0.54 0.09 3.01
C VAL A 76 -1.01 0.84 4.27
N MET A 77 -1.00 2.18 4.25
CA MET A 77 -1.53 3.00 5.35
C MET A 77 -3.01 2.67 5.62
N VAL A 78 -3.82 2.54 4.57
CA VAL A 78 -5.23 2.15 4.71
C VAL A 78 -5.37 0.77 5.36
N VAL A 79 -4.55 -0.21 4.99
CA VAL A 79 -4.58 -1.54 5.63
C VAL A 79 -4.28 -1.44 7.12
N ILE A 80 -3.25 -0.67 7.50
CA ILE A 80 -2.88 -0.47 8.91
C ILE A 80 -4.04 0.15 9.70
N GLU A 81 -4.68 1.19 9.16
CA GLU A 81 -5.83 1.85 9.79
C GLU A 81 -7.05 0.93 9.91
N VAL A 82 -7.30 0.09 8.91
CA VAL A 82 -8.36 -0.93 8.94
C VAL A 82 -8.10 -1.94 10.05
N VAL A 83 -6.86 -2.40 10.21
CA VAL A 83 -6.48 -3.35 11.27
C VAL A 83 -6.64 -2.72 12.66
N ILE A 84 -6.19 -1.48 12.85
CA ILE A 84 -6.35 -0.75 14.13
C ILE A 84 -7.85 -0.60 14.44
N SER A 85 -8.64 -0.17 13.46
CA SER A 85 -10.09 0.02 13.61
C SER A 85 -10.82 -1.28 13.92
N SER A 86 -10.44 -2.40 13.30
CA SER A 86 -11.01 -3.72 13.58
C SER A 86 -10.78 -4.14 15.03
N ILE A 87 -9.54 -3.97 15.51
CA ILE A 87 -9.16 -4.35 16.88
C ILE A 87 -9.88 -3.45 17.91
N ASP A 88 -9.99 -2.15 17.65
CA ASP A 88 -10.70 -1.24 18.55
C ASP A 88 -12.21 -1.52 18.57
N TYR A 89 -12.79 -1.90 17.43
CA TYR A 89 -14.17 -2.36 17.37
C TYR A 89 -14.39 -3.66 18.17
N GLU A 90 -13.50 -4.64 18.01
CA GLU A 90 -13.54 -5.91 18.73
C GLU A 90 -13.44 -5.73 20.25
N LYS A 91 -12.54 -4.87 20.73
CA LYS A 91 -12.42 -4.52 22.16
C LYS A 91 -13.68 -3.89 22.73
N ALA A 92 -14.38 -3.09 21.93
CA ALA A 92 -15.58 -2.37 22.37
C ALA A 92 -16.85 -3.23 22.35
N HIS A 93 -17.00 -4.10 21.35
CA HIS A 93 -18.27 -4.78 21.06
C HIS A 93 -18.24 -6.30 21.31
N ILE A 94 -17.06 -6.93 21.36
CA ILE A 94 -16.94 -8.39 21.50
C ILE A 94 -16.10 -8.77 22.72
N PRO A 95 -16.66 -8.64 23.94
CA PRO A 95 -15.97 -8.99 25.17
C PRO A 95 -15.67 -10.49 25.29
N PHE A 96 -16.31 -11.34 24.47
CA PHE A 96 -16.05 -12.78 24.39
C PHE A 96 -14.68 -13.08 23.76
N VAL A 97 -14.28 -12.32 22.74
CA VAL A 97 -12.99 -12.47 22.04
C VAL A 97 -11.91 -11.60 22.70
N HIS A 98 -12.30 -10.39 23.14
CA HIS A 98 -11.43 -9.44 23.81
C HIS A 98 -11.88 -9.15 25.26
N PRO A 99 -11.64 -10.05 26.24
CA PRO A 99 -11.88 -9.76 27.64
C PRO A 99 -11.14 -8.50 28.12
N LYS A 100 -11.86 -7.64 28.87
CA LYS A 100 -11.38 -6.31 29.30
C LYS A 100 -10.09 -6.31 30.13
N THR A 101 -9.73 -7.45 30.72
CA THR A 101 -8.54 -7.60 31.57
C THR A 101 -7.36 -8.23 30.85
N ALA A 102 -7.51 -8.65 29.59
CA ALA A 102 -6.44 -9.27 28.83
C ALA A 102 -5.56 -8.21 28.16
N ILE A 103 -4.25 -8.48 28.13
CA ILE A 103 -3.26 -7.61 27.49
C ILE A 103 -2.99 -8.17 26.09
N TYR A 104 -3.16 -7.31 25.08
CA TYR A 104 -2.96 -7.65 23.67
C TYR A 104 -1.76 -6.91 23.12
N TYR A 105 -0.97 -7.61 22.30
CA TYR A 105 0.20 -7.06 21.63
C TYR A 105 0.08 -7.28 20.13
N TYR A 106 0.50 -6.29 19.34
CA TYR A 106 0.61 -6.46 17.90
C TYR A 106 1.72 -7.44 17.55
N GLY A 107 1.42 -8.36 16.62
CA GLY A 107 2.40 -9.31 16.11
C GLY A 107 3.45 -8.66 15.21
N PHE A 108 4.47 -9.43 14.83
CA PHE A 108 5.57 -8.98 13.98
C PHE A 108 5.10 -8.43 12.62
N SER A 109 4.06 -9.01 12.02
CA SER A 109 3.51 -8.59 10.73
C SER A 109 3.00 -7.14 10.73
N PHE A 110 2.48 -6.65 11.86
CA PHE A 110 2.02 -5.27 11.98
C PHE A 110 3.18 -4.27 11.87
N TRP A 111 4.29 -4.55 12.57
CA TRP A 111 5.51 -3.75 12.48
C TRP A 111 6.16 -3.84 11.10
N LEU A 112 6.11 -5.01 10.47
CA LEU A 112 6.57 -5.17 9.09
C LEU A 112 5.76 -4.27 8.13
N GLY A 113 4.45 -4.13 8.34
CA GLY A 113 3.61 -3.21 7.58
C GLY A 113 4.07 -1.75 7.67
N TRP A 114 4.39 -1.27 8.88
CA TRP A 114 4.96 0.08 9.08
C TRP A 114 6.31 0.26 8.39
N ILE A 115 7.17 -0.75 8.42
CA ILE A 115 8.46 -0.71 7.72
C ILE A 115 8.23 -0.59 6.20
N VAL A 116 7.32 -1.37 5.64
CA VAL A 116 6.95 -1.30 4.22
C VAL A 116 6.40 0.08 3.85
N PHE A 117 5.56 0.67 4.71
CA PHE A 117 5.06 2.04 4.55
C PHE A 117 6.21 3.06 4.46
N VAL A 118 7.14 3.03 5.43
CA VAL A 118 8.28 3.96 5.46
C VAL A 118 9.16 3.82 4.22
N PHE A 119 9.45 2.60 3.77
CA PHE A 119 10.26 2.38 2.57
C PHE A 119 9.57 2.86 1.30
N ASN A 120 8.27 2.62 1.13
CA ASN A 120 7.51 3.11 -0.03
C ASN A 120 7.44 4.65 -0.03
N LEU A 121 7.25 5.27 1.15
CA LEU A 121 7.27 6.73 1.29
C LEU A 121 8.65 7.30 0.91
N PHE A 122 9.71 6.71 1.45
CA PHE A 122 11.08 7.13 1.14
C PHE A 122 11.41 6.97 -0.34
N ALA A 123 10.99 5.86 -0.96
CA ALA A 123 11.16 5.64 -2.40
C ALA A 123 10.42 6.69 -3.22
N SER A 124 9.16 6.98 -2.87
CA SER A 124 8.35 8.00 -3.53
C SER A 124 9.01 9.39 -3.48
N LEU A 125 9.42 9.83 -2.28
CA LEU A 125 10.09 11.11 -2.09
C LEU A 125 11.43 11.17 -2.83
N SER A 126 12.20 10.08 -2.82
CA SER A 126 13.47 9.98 -3.53
C SER A 126 13.26 10.13 -5.05
N PHE A 127 12.34 9.37 -5.64
CA PHE A 127 12.05 9.47 -7.07
C PHE A 127 11.52 10.86 -7.44
N LEU A 128 10.67 11.46 -6.61
CA LEU A 128 10.17 12.81 -6.83
C LEU A 128 11.30 13.84 -6.81
N TYR A 129 12.18 13.77 -5.82
CA TYR A 129 13.34 14.66 -5.70
C TYR A 129 14.30 14.53 -6.89
N TYR A 130 14.57 13.31 -7.36
CA TYR A 130 15.43 13.05 -8.51
C TYR A 130 14.74 13.21 -9.88
N SER A 131 13.44 13.51 -9.91
CA SER A 131 12.67 13.72 -11.15
C SER A 131 12.73 15.14 -11.72
N LYS A 132 13.62 15.99 -11.19
CA LYS A 132 13.81 17.36 -11.68
C LYS A 132 14.18 17.33 -13.17
N LYS A 133 13.40 18.08 -13.98
CA LYS A 133 13.65 18.22 -15.42
C LYS A 133 15.02 18.85 -15.62
N ARG A 134 15.92 18.16 -16.32
CA ARG A 134 17.21 18.71 -16.75
C ARG A 134 17.02 19.24 -18.18
N LYS A 135 17.49 20.46 -18.45
CA LYS A 135 17.38 21.12 -19.77
C LYS A 135 18.80 21.42 -20.30
N GLY A 136 18.99 21.43 -21.62
CA GLY A 136 20.25 21.78 -22.29
C GLY A 136 21.42 20.88 -21.86
N ASP A 137 22.60 21.47 -21.65
CA ASP A 137 23.87 20.80 -21.29
C ASP A 137 23.83 19.97 -20.00
N LYS A 138 22.74 20.03 -19.23
CA LYS A 138 22.55 19.23 -18.01
C LYS A 138 21.92 17.87 -18.30
N ALA A 139 21.49 17.59 -19.52
CA ALA A 139 20.99 16.29 -19.94
C ALA A 139 22.12 15.27 -20.00
N LEU A 140 21.82 13.99 -19.72
CA LEU A 140 22.84 12.94 -19.70
C LEU A 140 23.35 12.61 -21.12
N THR A 141 22.48 12.75 -22.12
CA THR A 141 22.78 12.56 -23.54
C THR A 141 21.98 13.56 -24.38
N GLU A 142 22.49 13.87 -25.57
CA GLU A 142 21.90 14.80 -26.53
C GLU A 142 20.52 14.33 -27.02
N GLU A 143 20.36 13.02 -27.22
CA GLU A 143 19.08 12.38 -27.57
C GLU A 143 18.00 12.61 -26.49
N MET A 144 18.38 12.56 -25.21
CA MET A 144 17.46 12.83 -24.10
C MET A 144 17.15 14.32 -23.95
N ALA A 145 18.10 15.20 -24.27
CA ALA A 145 17.86 16.64 -24.32
C ALA A 145 16.80 16.96 -25.38
N MET A 146 16.97 16.40 -26.58
CA MET A 146 16.06 16.57 -27.72
C MET A 146 14.67 15.98 -27.45
N ALA A 147 14.58 14.83 -26.78
CA ALA A 147 13.30 14.20 -26.42
C ALA A 147 12.51 14.93 -25.30
N ASP A 148 13.17 15.81 -24.55
CA ASP A 148 12.57 16.64 -23.49
C ASP A 148 12.32 18.10 -23.94
N GLU A 149 12.78 18.48 -25.14
CA GLU A 149 12.46 19.73 -25.80
C GLU A 149 11.05 19.71 -26.41
N PRO A 150 10.34 20.84 -26.42
CA PRO A 150 9.05 20.92 -27.09
C PRO A 150 9.28 20.72 -28.59
N THR A 151 8.61 19.74 -29.18
CA THR A 151 8.53 19.61 -30.63
C THR A 151 7.79 20.82 -31.18
N ILE A 152 8.54 21.76 -31.76
CA ILE A 152 7.96 22.93 -32.43
C ILE A 152 7.34 22.43 -33.74
N ILE A 153 6.05 22.09 -33.70
CA ILE A 153 5.24 21.81 -34.89
C ILE A 153 4.67 23.14 -35.36
N GLY A 154 5.47 23.90 -36.11
CA GLY A 154 5.02 25.18 -36.67
C GLY A 154 6.17 26.14 -36.95
N ARG A 155 6.13 26.75 -38.14
CA ARG A 155 7.09 27.68 -38.75
C ARG A 155 7.73 28.71 -37.81
#